data_AF-A0A9D5QAL0-F1
#
_entry.id   AF-A0A9D5QAL0-F1
#
_cell.length_a   1.000
_cell.length_b   1.000
_cell.length_c   1.000
_cell.angle_alpha   90.00
_cell.angle_beta   90.00
_cell.angle_gamma   90.00
#
_symmetry.space_group_name_H-M   'P 1'
#
loop_
_entity.id
_entity.type
_entity.pdbx_description
1 polymer ?
#
loop_
_entity_poly.entity_id
_entity_poly.type
_entity_poly.pdbx_seq_one_letter_code
_entity_poly.pdbx_strand_id
1 'polypeptide(L)'
;MSGLFSGLNISASGLRAQRIRQNAISSNLANIETTRTAEGGPYRRQFVVFEAGSDRRDVRLLNQEIAVRGRETSENHLPIPPADFPRDERFFGGGVRVAEIREDSRPPRMVHDPAHPDADQNGYVAMPNVNPVKEMTDMIAATRAYEANVTAFNATKSMLMQALQM
;
A
#
# COMPACT_ATOMS: atom_id res chain seq x y z
N MET A 1 0.19 22.91 -13.84
CA MET A 1 -1.05 22.28 -13.32
C MET A 1 -0.89 20.84 -12.79
N SER A 2 0.21 20.11 -13.05
CA SER A 2 0.36 18.69 -12.64
C SER A 2 0.65 18.42 -11.15
N GLY A 3 1.15 19.40 -10.38
CA GLY A 3 1.57 19.20 -8.98
C GLY A 3 0.42 19.12 -7.96
N LEU A 4 -0.65 19.90 -8.15
CA LEU A 4 -1.80 19.97 -7.24
C LEU A 4 -2.63 18.67 -7.23
N PHE A 5 -2.89 18.10 -8.41
CA PHE A 5 -3.60 16.82 -8.51
C PHE A 5 -2.76 15.62 -8.04
N SER A 6 -1.43 15.74 -8.04
CA SER A 6 -0.54 14.73 -7.47
C SER A 6 -0.73 14.61 -5.96
N GLY A 7 -0.87 15.73 -5.23
CA GLY A 7 -1.13 15.73 -3.78
C GLY A 7 -2.44 15.01 -3.39
N LEU A 8 -3.51 15.21 -4.17
CA LEU A 8 -4.78 14.48 -3.99
C LEU A 8 -4.60 12.98 -4.22
N ASN A 9 -3.92 12.59 -5.30
CA ASN A 9 -3.71 11.18 -5.65
C ASN A 9 -2.83 10.46 -4.61
N ILE A 10 -1.77 11.11 -4.11
CA ILE A 10 -0.92 10.59 -3.03
C ILE A 10 -1.78 10.36 -1.78
N SER A 11 -2.53 11.36 -1.34
CA SER A 11 -3.38 11.24 -0.14
C SER A 11 -4.44 10.15 -0.30
N ALA A 12 -5.10 10.08 -1.46
CA ALA A 12 -6.10 9.06 -1.76
C ALA A 12 -5.50 7.63 -1.78
N SER A 13 -4.30 7.48 -2.34
CA SER A 13 -3.57 6.20 -2.33
C SER A 13 -3.17 5.80 -0.91
N GLY A 14 -2.70 6.75 -0.09
CA GLY A 14 -2.38 6.57 1.32
C GLY A 14 -3.60 6.16 2.15
N LEU A 15 -4.76 6.79 1.92
CA LEU A 15 -6.01 6.42 2.60
C LEU A 15 -6.43 4.98 2.30
N ARG A 16 -6.37 4.57 1.02
CA ARG A 16 -6.67 3.18 0.63
C ARG A 16 -5.68 2.21 1.25
N ALA A 17 -4.39 2.51 1.19
CA ALA A 17 -3.33 1.69 1.76
C ALA A 17 -3.49 1.51 3.28
N GLN A 18 -3.75 2.60 4.01
CA GLN A 18 -3.99 2.51 5.45
C GLN A 18 -5.29 1.74 5.75
N ARG A 19 -6.39 1.96 5.02
CA ARG A 19 -7.63 1.18 5.22
C ARG A 19 -7.41 -0.33 5.07
N ILE A 20 -6.59 -0.75 4.11
CA ILE A 20 -6.23 -2.17 3.95
C ILE A 20 -5.43 -2.65 5.17
N ARG A 21 -4.47 -1.87 5.66
CA ARG A 21 -3.75 -2.18 6.91
C ARG A 21 -4.67 -2.27 8.12
N GLN A 22 -5.66 -1.38 8.24
CA GLN A 22 -6.67 -1.43 9.31
C GLN A 22 -7.47 -2.74 9.25
N ASN A 23 -7.91 -3.15 8.05
CA ASN A 23 -8.62 -4.40 7.86
C ASN A 23 -7.76 -5.62 8.23
N ALA A 24 -6.47 -5.62 7.86
CA ALA A 24 -5.55 -6.70 8.22
C ALA A 24 -5.35 -6.80 9.75
N ILE A 25 -5.13 -5.67 10.42
CA ILE A 25 -5.00 -5.61 11.89
C ILE A 25 -6.29 -6.07 12.58
N SER A 26 -7.44 -5.63 12.08
CA SER A 26 -8.73 -6.06 12.61
C SER A 26 -8.95 -7.56 12.42
N SER A 27 -8.55 -8.11 11.28
CA SER A 27 -8.61 -9.56 11.03
C SER A 27 -7.70 -10.33 11.98
N ASN A 28 -6.48 -9.83 12.24
CA ASN A 28 -5.58 -10.42 13.22
C ASN A 28 -6.19 -10.46 14.62
N LEU A 29 -6.79 -9.34 15.07
CA LEU A 29 -7.40 -9.25 16.39
C LEU A 29 -8.65 -10.13 16.50
N ALA A 30 -9.46 -10.22 15.45
CA ALA A 30 -10.65 -11.06 15.43
C ALA A 30 -10.32 -12.56 15.47
N ASN A 31 -9.21 -12.97 14.85
CA ASN A 31 -8.78 -14.36 14.77
C ASN A 31 -7.69 -14.73 15.78
N ILE A 32 -7.48 -13.93 16.82
CA ILE A 32 -6.41 -14.17 17.81
C ILE A 32 -6.60 -15.48 18.59
N GLU A 33 -7.85 -15.90 18.82
CA GLU A 33 -8.19 -17.15 19.50
C GLU A 33 -8.51 -18.30 18.52
N THR A 34 -8.25 -18.12 17.22
CA THR A 34 -8.62 -19.11 16.20
C THR A 34 -7.54 -20.19 16.06
N THR A 35 -7.78 -21.34 16.69
CA THR A 35 -6.92 -22.53 16.69
C THR A 35 -7.09 -23.43 15.48
N ARG A 36 -8.20 -23.27 14.73
CA ARG A 36 -8.54 -24.12 13.59
C ARG A 36 -9.06 -23.29 12.42
N THR A 37 -8.29 -23.24 11.34
CA THR A 37 -8.69 -22.67 10.05
C THR A 37 -9.18 -23.75 9.09
N ALA A 38 -9.78 -23.35 7.96
CA ALA A 38 -10.21 -24.27 6.90
C ALA A 38 -9.04 -25.04 6.25
N GLU A 39 -7.84 -24.46 6.26
CA GLU A 39 -6.61 -25.05 5.71
C GLU A 39 -5.89 -25.96 6.73
N GLY A 40 -6.35 -25.97 7.98
CA GLY A 40 -5.75 -26.71 9.07
C GLY A 40 -4.73 -25.88 9.86
N GLY A 41 -4.72 -26.09 11.18
CA GLY A 41 -3.85 -25.36 12.11
C GLY A 41 -4.39 -23.98 12.54
N PRO A 42 -3.64 -23.26 13.38
CA PRO A 42 -4.06 -21.96 13.90
C PRO A 42 -3.93 -20.84 12.87
N TYR A 43 -4.70 -19.79 13.07
CA TYR A 43 -4.63 -18.57 12.27
C TYR A 43 -3.21 -17.99 12.25
N ARG A 44 -2.76 -17.58 11.06
CA ARG A 44 -1.48 -16.90 10.86
C ARG A 44 -1.71 -15.40 10.75
N ARG A 45 -0.96 -14.66 11.55
CA ARG A 45 -0.98 -13.19 11.55
C ARG A 45 -0.62 -12.66 10.16
N GLN A 46 -1.42 -11.74 9.65
CA GLN A 46 -1.22 -11.12 8.34
C GLN A 46 -0.73 -9.68 8.50
N PHE A 47 0.19 -9.24 7.63
CA PHE A 47 0.65 -7.86 7.59
C PHE A 47 0.77 -7.33 6.17
N VAL A 48 0.55 -6.03 6.03
CA VAL A 48 0.54 -5.37 4.72
C VAL A 48 1.94 -4.91 4.37
N VAL A 49 2.37 -5.24 3.15
CA VAL A 49 3.61 -4.74 2.56
C VAL A 49 3.25 -3.58 1.64
N PHE A 50 3.79 -2.40 1.94
CA PHE A 50 3.63 -1.21 1.11
C PHE A 50 4.76 -1.09 0.11
N GLU A 51 4.43 -0.51 -1.05
CA GLU A 51 5.38 -0.15 -2.08
C GLU A 51 5.11 1.28 -2.53
N ALA A 52 6.18 2.02 -2.82
CA ALA A 52 6.05 3.33 -3.45
C ALA A 52 5.44 3.15 -4.84
N GLY A 53 4.41 3.93 -5.16
CA GLY A 53 3.90 3.95 -6.52
C GLY A 53 4.97 4.51 -7.44
N SER A 54 5.46 3.70 -8.38
CA SER A 54 6.29 4.19 -9.47
C SER A 54 5.36 4.80 -10.51
N ASP A 55 5.08 6.09 -10.38
CA ASP A 55 4.39 6.83 -11.44
C ASP A 55 5.39 7.08 -12.57
N ARG A 56 5.70 6.01 -13.32
CA ARG A 56 6.44 6.06 -14.58
C ARG A 56 5.54 6.66 -15.66
N ARG A 57 5.05 7.88 -15.44
CA ARG A 57 4.49 8.68 -16.52
C ARG A 57 5.67 9.10 -17.38
N ASP A 58 6.03 8.24 -18.32
CA ASP A 58 6.89 8.61 -19.44
C ASP A 58 6.17 9.75 -20.16
N VAL A 59 6.66 10.98 -19.98
CA VAL A 59 6.04 12.23 -20.47
C VAL A 59 5.90 12.21 -22.00
N ARG A 60 6.57 11.26 -22.67
CA ARG A 60 6.46 10.95 -24.10
C ARG A 60 5.09 10.38 -24.49
N LEU A 61 4.38 9.65 -23.62
CA LEU A 61 3.06 9.08 -23.92
C LEU A 61 1.95 10.15 -23.96
N LEU A 62 2.16 11.28 -23.27
CA LEU A 62 1.21 12.40 -23.24
C LEU A 62 1.32 13.31 -24.47
N ASN A 63 2.48 13.28 -25.14
CA ASN A 63 2.76 13.98 -26.40
C ASN A 63 3.17 13.00 -27.51
N GLN A 64 2.67 11.76 -27.49
CA GLN A 64 2.91 10.84 -28.60
C GLN A 64 1.77 10.97 -29.61
N GLU A 65 2.01 11.80 -30.63
CA GLU A 65 1.61 11.38 -31.96
C GLU A 65 2.18 9.97 -32.19
N ILE A 66 1.28 9.06 -32.52
CA ILE A 66 1.54 7.67 -32.89
C ILE A 66 2.84 7.62 -33.71
N ALA A 67 3.86 6.93 -33.20
CA ALA A 67 5.11 6.73 -33.90
C ALA A 67 4.87 5.84 -35.12
N VAL A 68 4.37 6.44 -36.19
CA VAL A 68 4.45 5.91 -37.53
C VAL A 68 5.94 5.78 -37.83
N ARG A 69 6.35 4.56 -38.16
CA ARG A 69 7.72 4.19 -38.52
C ARG A 69 8.10 4.89 -39.83
N GLY A 70 8.35 6.19 -39.78
CA GLY A 70 8.79 7.01 -40.90
C GLY A 70 10.30 7.06 -40.91
N ARG A 71 10.91 6.59 -42.01
CA ARG A 71 12.27 7.01 -42.38
C ARG A 71 12.28 8.54 -42.38
N GLU A 72 13.29 9.15 -41.76
CA GLU A 72 13.43 10.60 -41.67
C GLU A 72 13.23 11.23 -43.06
N THR A 73 12.21 12.08 -43.22
CA THR A 73 11.84 12.65 -44.53
C THR A 73 12.54 13.97 -44.86
N SER A 74 13.62 14.36 -44.16
CA SER A 74 14.43 15.54 -44.52
C SER A 74 15.78 15.55 -43.79
N GLU A 75 16.85 15.99 -44.46
CA GLU A 75 18.21 16.11 -43.92
C GLU A 75 18.33 17.18 -42.81
N ASN A 76 17.40 18.14 -42.74
CA ASN A 76 17.37 19.18 -41.71
C ASN A 76 16.44 18.84 -40.53
N HIS A 77 16.00 17.59 -40.41
CA HIS A 77 15.24 17.16 -39.26
C HIS A 77 16.16 17.09 -38.02
N LEU A 78 15.78 17.80 -36.94
CA LEU A 78 16.50 17.70 -35.67
C LEU A 78 16.48 16.24 -35.18
N PRO A 79 17.63 15.64 -34.86
CA PRO A 79 17.71 14.24 -34.50
C PRO A 79 16.96 13.96 -33.19
N ILE A 80 16.26 12.84 -33.14
CA ILE A 80 15.67 12.35 -31.89
C ILE A 80 16.82 12.06 -30.92
N PRO A 81 16.81 12.62 -29.70
CA PRO A 81 17.87 12.37 -28.73
C PRO A 81 18.05 10.87 -28.47
N PRO A 82 19.30 10.35 -28.38
CA PRO A 82 19.55 8.94 -28.10
C PRO A 82 18.88 8.48 -26.81
N ALA A 83 18.62 7.17 -26.70
CA ALA A 83 17.88 6.56 -25.58
C ALA A 83 18.43 6.94 -24.19
N ASP A 84 19.72 7.27 -24.14
CA ASP A 84 20.56 7.54 -22.98
C ASP A 84 20.68 9.04 -22.65
N PHE A 85 19.92 9.90 -23.34
CA PHE A 85 19.88 11.32 -23.03
C PHE A 85 19.50 11.55 -21.56
N PRO A 86 20.12 12.50 -20.83
CA PRO A 86 19.81 12.73 -19.42
C PRO A 86 18.33 13.04 -19.22
N ARG A 87 17.57 12.03 -18.78
CA ARG A 87 16.17 12.17 -18.42
C ARG A 87 16.14 12.77 -17.03
N ASP A 88 15.58 13.95 -16.91
CA ASP A 88 15.26 14.51 -15.60
C ASP A 88 14.02 13.77 -15.05
N GLU A 89 14.25 12.53 -14.58
CA GLU A 89 13.27 11.64 -13.94
C GLU A 89 12.92 12.18 -12.54
N ARG A 90 12.50 13.44 -12.45
CA ARG A 90 11.98 13.98 -11.20
C ARG A 90 10.78 13.12 -10.81
N PHE A 91 11.01 12.26 -9.83
CA PHE A 91 10.02 11.42 -9.18
C PHE A 91 8.87 12.30 -8.68
N PHE A 92 7.84 12.45 -9.50
CA PHE A 92 6.58 13.01 -9.03
C PHE A 92 5.92 11.91 -8.21
N GLY A 93 5.92 12.07 -6.88
CA GLY A 93 5.53 11.05 -5.91
C GLY A 93 4.29 10.26 -6.34
N GLY A 94 4.48 8.99 -6.69
CA GLY A 94 3.40 8.13 -7.20
C GLY A 94 2.50 7.56 -6.11
N GLY A 95 2.50 8.16 -4.92
CA GLY A 95 1.73 7.69 -3.78
C GLY A 95 2.24 6.36 -3.24
N VAL A 96 1.35 5.63 -2.55
CA VAL A 96 1.65 4.32 -1.94
C VAL A 96 0.62 3.32 -2.42
N ARG A 97 1.09 2.11 -2.74
CA ARG A 97 0.23 0.95 -3.03
C ARG A 97 0.51 -0.18 -2.06
N VAL A 98 -0.47 -1.07 -1.91
CA VAL A 98 -0.27 -2.35 -1.23
C VAL A 98 0.31 -3.32 -2.25
N ALA A 99 1.53 -3.80 -2.04
CA ALA A 99 2.15 -4.81 -2.89
C ALA A 99 1.51 -6.17 -2.62
N GLU A 100 1.40 -6.53 -1.34
CA GLU A 100 0.82 -7.80 -0.90
C GLU A 100 0.40 -7.76 0.56
N ILE A 101 -0.43 -8.72 0.96
CA ILE A 101 -0.70 -9.07 2.35
C ILE A 101 0.06 -10.37 2.61
N ARG A 102 1.04 -10.31 3.51
CA ARG A 102 1.94 -11.42 3.80
C ARG A 102 1.60 -12.05 5.14
N GLU A 103 1.67 -13.36 5.21
CA GLU A 103 1.49 -14.11 6.46
C GLU A 103 2.80 -14.20 7.25
N ASP A 104 2.68 -14.28 8.57
CA ASP A 104 3.79 -14.47 9.48
C ASP A 104 4.24 -15.94 9.47
N SER A 105 5.50 -16.16 9.07
CA SER A 105 6.10 -17.49 8.99
C SER A 105 6.60 -18.02 10.33
N ARG A 106 6.55 -17.21 11.40
CA ARG A 106 6.96 -17.65 12.74
C ARG A 106 6.07 -18.81 13.24
N PRO A 107 6.63 -19.71 14.06
CA PRO A 107 5.85 -20.81 14.62
C PRO A 107 4.69 -20.27 15.49
N PRO A 108 3.57 -21.02 15.57
CA PRO A 108 2.48 -20.72 16.49
C PRO A 108 2.96 -20.69 17.95
N ARG A 109 2.26 -19.94 18.79
CA ARG A 109 2.53 -19.89 20.23
C ARG A 109 1.90 -21.11 20.90
N MET A 110 2.71 -21.97 21.50
CA MET A 110 2.21 -23.09 22.28
C MET A 110 1.76 -22.60 23.65
N VAL A 111 0.48 -22.81 24.00
CA VAL A 111 -0.09 -22.45 25.30
C VAL A 111 -0.57 -23.73 25.97
N HIS A 112 -0.20 -23.94 27.23
CA HIS A 112 -0.64 -25.10 27.98
C HIS A 112 -2.07 -24.87 28.49
N ASP A 113 -3.03 -25.54 27.87
CA ASP A 113 -4.44 -25.56 28.26
C ASP A 113 -5.01 -26.97 28.07
N PRO A 114 -4.91 -27.83 29.09
CA PRO A 114 -5.40 -29.21 29.02
C PRO A 114 -6.91 -29.36 28.87
N ALA A 115 -7.69 -28.29 29.11
CA ALA A 115 -9.14 -28.31 28.97
C ALA A 115 -9.60 -27.94 27.55
N HIS A 116 -8.69 -27.50 26.68
CA HIS A 116 -9.02 -27.07 25.33
C HIS A 116 -9.27 -28.27 24.38
N PRO A 117 -10.33 -28.26 23.56
CA PRO A 117 -10.66 -29.38 22.67
C PRO A 117 -9.59 -29.64 21.59
N ASP A 118 -8.81 -28.62 21.24
CA ASP A 118 -7.71 -28.72 20.27
C ASP A 118 -6.33 -28.93 20.93
N ALA A 119 -6.27 -29.30 22.22
CA ALA A 119 -5.01 -29.61 22.89
C ALA A 119 -4.40 -30.92 22.38
N ASP A 120 -3.07 -30.95 22.32
CA ASP A 120 -2.31 -32.18 22.06
C ASP A 120 -2.32 -33.14 23.27
N GLN A 121 -1.70 -34.32 23.10
CA GLN A 121 -1.63 -35.34 24.17
C GLN A 121 -0.92 -34.86 25.43
N ASN A 122 -0.14 -33.77 25.35
CA ASN A 122 0.59 -33.17 26.45
C ASN A 122 -0.13 -31.95 27.05
N GLY A 123 -1.34 -31.62 26.57
CA GLY A 123 -2.13 -30.48 27.03
C GLY A 123 -1.73 -29.13 26.43
N TYR A 124 -0.97 -29.11 25.34
CA TYR A 124 -0.58 -27.87 24.65
C TYR A 124 -1.47 -27.60 23.43
N VAL A 125 -1.83 -26.32 23.26
CA VAL A 125 -2.60 -25.81 22.13
C VAL A 125 -1.72 -24.90 21.29
N ALA A 126 -1.73 -25.12 19.98
CA ALA A 126 -1.09 -24.20 19.03
C ALA A 126 -1.99 -22.98 18.82
N MET A 127 -1.62 -21.84 19.42
CA MET A 127 -2.34 -20.58 19.30
C MET A 127 -1.71 -19.67 18.23
N PRO A 128 -2.51 -18.81 17.58
CA PRO A 128 -2.00 -17.75 16.72
C PRO A 128 -0.94 -16.88 17.41
N ASN A 129 0.12 -16.52 16.67
CA ASN A 129 1.15 -15.59 17.16
C ASN A 129 0.73 -14.12 16.94
N VAL A 130 -0.45 -13.77 17.44
CA VAL A 130 -0.98 -12.40 17.42
C VAL A 130 -0.85 -11.80 18.83
N ASN A 131 -0.29 -10.60 18.92
CA ASN A 131 -0.17 -9.87 20.18
C ASN A 131 -1.17 -8.70 20.16
N PRO A 132 -2.22 -8.70 21.00
CA PRO A 132 -3.24 -7.65 20.99
C PRO A 132 -2.65 -6.26 21.24
N VAL A 133 -1.67 -6.14 22.13
CA VAL A 133 -1.03 -4.85 22.43
C VAL A 133 -0.31 -4.32 21.20
N LYS A 134 0.39 -5.19 20.46
CA LYS A 134 1.07 -4.79 19.21
C LYS A 134 0.06 -4.45 18.10
N GLU A 135 -0.99 -5.24 17.95
CA GLU A 135 -2.02 -4.97 16.94
C GLU A 135 -2.79 -3.68 17.26
N MET A 136 -3.08 -3.39 18.54
CA MET A 136 -3.69 -2.12 18.95
C MET A 136 -2.78 -0.92 18.72
N THR A 137 -1.46 -1.03 18.98
CA THR A 137 -0.54 0.08 18.67
C THR A 137 -0.37 0.27 17.16
N ASP A 138 -0.29 -0.82 16.39
CA ASP A 138 -0.33 -0.78 14.92
C ASP A 138 -1.65 -0.17 14.40
N MET A 139 -2.77 -0.45 15.06
CA MET A 139 -4.09 0.13 14.74
C MET A 139 -4.09 1.64 14.94
N ILE A 140 -3.59 2.09 16.09
CA ILE A 140 -3.47 3.51 16.41
C ILE A 140 -2.59 4.22 15.37
N ALA A 141 -1.45 3.64 15.02
CA ALA A 141 -0.56 4.19 14.00
C ALA A 141 -1.25 4.31 12.63
N ALA A 142 -1.98 3.27 12.21
CA ALA A 142 -2.73 3.29 10.95
C ALA A 142 -3.85 4.34 10.96
N THR A 143 -4.57 4.50 12.08
CA THR A 143 -5.60 5.53 12.25
C THR A 143 -5.02 6.94 12.19
N ARG A 144 -3.89 7.19 12.87
CA ARG A 144 -3.20 8.50 12.80
C ARG A 144 -2.74 8.82 11.38
N ALA A 145 -2.20 7.84 10.66
CA ALA A 145 -1.81 8.02 9.27
C ALA A 145 -3.03 8.28 8.35
N TYR A 146 -4.15 7.62 8.61
CA TYR A 146 -5.41 7.87 7.90
C TYR A 146 -5.91 9.31 8.15
N GLU A 147 -5.97 9.74 9.41
CA GLU A 147 -6.34 11.11 9.80
C GLU A 147 -5.45 12.16 9.12
N ALA A 148 -4.13 11.97 9.13
CA ALA A 148 -3.18 12.87 8.49
C ALA A 148 -3.44 12.99 6.98
N ASN A 149 -3.71 11.87 6.29
CA ASN A 149 -4.02 11.87 4.86
C ASN A 149 -5.38 12.54 4.55
N VAL A 150 -6.38 12.39 5.42
CA VAL A 150 -7.67 13.11 5.28
C VAL A 150 -7.44 14.61 5.41
N THR A 151 -6.63 15.06 6.37
CA THR A 151 -6.29 16.48 6.54
C THR A 151 -5.57 17.03 5.32
N ALA A 152 -4.56 16.32 4.80
CA ALA A 152 -3.83 16.72 3.60
C ALA A 152 -4.73 16.80 2.35
N PHE A 153 -5.63 15.82 2.20
CA PHE A 153 -6.63 15.81 1.13
C PHE A 153 -7.55 17.02 1.20
N ASN A 154 -8.08 17.32 2.39
CA ASN A 154 -8.97 18.46 2.61
C ASN A 154 -8.26 19.80 2.40
N ALA A 155 -7.00 19.93 2.84
CA ALA A 155 -6.20 21.13 2.58
C ALA A 155 -6.03 21.38 1.08
N THR A 156 -5.69 20.33 0.32
CA THR A 156 -5.55 20.42 -1.14
C THR A 156 -6.88 20.76 -1.81
N LYS A 157 -7.99 20.16 -1.35
CA LYS A 157 -9.33 20.47 -1.83
C LYS A 157 -9.70 21.95 -1.61
N SER A 158 -9.41 22.51 -0.44
CA SER A 158 -9.68 23.92 -0.14
C SER A 158 -8.90 24.86 -1.06
N MET A 159 -7.62 24.57 -1.30
CA MET A 159 -6.79 25.35 -2.23
C MET A 159 -7.35 25.32 -3.67
N LEU A 160 -7.81 24.15 -4.13
CA LEU A 160 -8.42 23.99 -5.46
C LEU A 160 -9.76 24.74 -5.58
N MET A 161 -10.61 24.68 -4.55
CA MET A 161 -11.89 25.39 -4.54
C MET A 161 -11.68 26.91 -4.55
N GLN A 162 -10.69 27.42 -3.82
CA GLN A 162 -10.32 28.84 -3.87
C GLN A 162 -9.83 29.26 -5.25
N ALA A 163 -9.00 28.44 -5.90
CA ALA A 163 -8.51 28.72 -7.25
C ALA A 163 -9.62 28.70 -8.33
N LEU A 164 -10.73 28.00 -8.09
CA LEU A 164 -11.88 27.97 -9.01
C LEU A 164 -12.80 29.20 -8.87
N GLN A 165 -12.72 29.91 -7.74
CA GLN A 165 -13.55 31.09 -7.44
C GLN A 165 -12.90 32.40 -7.90
N MET A 166 -11.70 32.35 -8.48
CA MET A 166 -10.99 33.49 -9.07
C MET A 166 -11.16 33.47 -10.59
#